data_AF-A0A3A5RSC4-F1
#
_entry.id   AF-A0A3A5RSC4-F1
#
_cell.length_a   1.000
_cell.length_b   1.000
_cell.length_c   1.000
_cell.angle_alpha   90.00
_cell.angle_beta   90.00
_cell.angle_gamma   90.00
#
_symmetry.space_group_name_H-M   'P 1'
#
loop_
_entity.id
_entity.type
_entity.pdbx_description
1 polymer ?
#
loop_
_entity_poly.entity_id
_entity_poly.type
_entity_poly.pdbx_seq_one_letter_code
_entity_poly.pdbx_strand_id
1 'polypeptide(L)'
;MNYRNIDDLNHCILQHLSILPRDFDLIVGIPRSGMFPANLLALYLNLPVTDLDSFRNGHIYQTGERGKTFNMTHIRKVLVVDDSIATGNAINKCRTLLKALNDNYEIKYCAIYSVPEHTRSVDYHFEILDYPRFFQWNIMNHGILKKACLDIDGVLCVDPTPEENDDGPRYREFLLNAQPLFIPRTEVGTLVTSRLEKYRPETMAWLKKNHVKYDKLVMLDLPNKEARQRANCHASFKAKEYKLSTTYMLFVESSLQQAIEINRLTKKPVLCTETFQMIYDSKSIYYNLKSGETFPWLRRFLISKRDKLKRLLNK
;
A
#
# COMPACT_ATOMS: atom_id res chain seq x y z
N MET A 1 -5.95 12.10 -3.14
CA MET A 1 -5.84 10.80 -2.45
C MET A 1 -4.65 10.87 -1.52
N ASN A 2 -4.76 10.54 -0.23
CA ASN A 2 -3.62 10.61 0.70
C ASN A 2 -2.70 9.37 0.57
N TYR A 3 -1.85 9.36 -0.46
CA TYR A 3 -0.89 8.29 -0.71
C TYR A 3 0.48 8.60 -0.10
N ARG A 4 1.14 7.61 0.51
CA ARG A 4 2.53 7.71 0.98
C ARG A 4 3.35 6.54 0.44
N ASN A 5 4.48 6.86 -0.17
CA ASN A 5 5.50 5.90 -0.59
C ASN A 5 6.59 5.74 0.49
N ILE A 6 7.60 4.91 0.21
CA ILE A 6 8.73 4.68 1.11
C ILE A 6 9.54 5.97 1.36
N ASP A 7 9.70 6.79 0.34
CA ASP A 7 10.44 8.05 0.43
C ASP A 7 9.70 9.06 1.33
N ASP A 8 8.38 9.18 1.18
CA ASP A 8 7.53 10.01 2.04
C ASP A 8 7.59 9.55 3.50
N LEU A 9 7.59 8.23 3.75
CA LEU A 9 7.75 7.66 5.08
C LEU A 9 9.08 8.07 5.70
N ASN A 10 10.16 7.93 4.93
CA ASN A 10 11.49 8.26 5.41
C ASN A 10 11.65 9.75 5.72
N HIS A 11 11.18 10.62 4.82
CA HIS A 11 11.17 12.06 5.03
C HIS A 11 10.33 12.46 6.24
N CYS A 12 9.15 11.86 6.40
CA CYS A 12 8.28 12.09 7.56
C CYS A 12 9.02 11.75 8.88
N ILE A 13 9.71 10.62 8.93
CA ILE A 13 10.51 10.20 10.09
C ILE A 13 11.61 11.22 10.40
N LEU A 14 12.42 11.59 9.40
CA LEU A 14 13.55 12.49 9.59
C LEU A 14 13.11 13.88 10.06
N GLN A 15 12.00 14.41 9.51
CA GLN A 15 11.45 15.72 9.89
C GLN A 15 10.93 15.77 11.33
N HIS A 16 10.44 14.64 11.85
CA HIS A 16 9.79 14.56 13.16
C HIS A 16 10.64 13.84 14.22
N LEU A 17 11.87 13.46 13.88
CA LEU A 17 12.74 12.67 14.76
C LEU A 17 13.00 13.35 16.10
N SER A 18 12.95 14.69 16.18
CA SER A 18 13.13 15.47 17.40
C SER A 18 11.97 15.37 18.39
N ILE A 19 10.80 14.89 17.97
CA ILE A 19 9.65 14.65 18.86
C ILE A 19 9.97 13.52 19.87
N LEU A 20 10.79 12.56 19.46
CA LEU A 20 11.15 11.41 20.30
C LEU A 20 12.29 11.77 21.27
N PRO A 21 12.10 11.52 22.58
CA PRO A 21 13.20 11.50 23.54
C PRO A 21 14.37 10.61 23.10
N ARG A 22 15.58 10.94 23.54
CA ARG A 22 16.82 10.21 23.21
C ARG A 22 17.21 9.15 24.25
N ASP A 23 16.34 8.91 25.22
CA ASP A 23 16.55 7.99 26.33
C ASP A 23 15.76 6.67 26.18
N PHE A 24 15.27 6.35 24.99
CA PHE A 24 14.78 5.00 24.69
C PHE A 24 15.95 4.03 24.56
N ASP A 25 15.73 2.80 25.01
CA ASP A 25 16.75 1.73 25.00
C ASP A 25 16.48 0.70 23.89
N LEU A 26 15.23 0.57 23.43
CA LEU A 26 14.80 -0.45 22.48
C LEU A 26 13.63 0.03 21.61
N ILE A 27 13.71 -0.27 20.32
CA ILE A 27 12.58 -0.13 19.39
C ILE A 27 11.91 -1.49 19.18
N VAL A 28 10.58 -1.53 19.27
CA VAL A 28 9.77 -2.74 19.01
C VAL A 28 8.81 -2.45 17.87
N GLY A 29 8.98 -3.09 16.72
CA GLY A 29 8.04 -2.91 15.59
C GLY A 29 6.82 -3.81 15.71
N ILE A 30 5.64 -3.31 15.34
CA ILE A 30 4.42 -4.12 15.21
C ILE A 30 4.41 -4.78 13.82
N PRO A 31 4.45 -6.12 13.71
CA PRO A 31 4.44 -6.78 12.41
C PRO A 31 3.11 -6.63 11.65
N ARG A 32 3.13 -6.54 10.32
CA ARG A 32 4.30 -6.49 9.43
C ARG A 32 4.74 -5.07 9.11
N SER A 33 3.80 -4.17 8.82
CA SER A 33 4.11 -2.85 8.29
C SER A 33 4.87 -1.96 9.27
N GLY A 34 4.56 -2.02 10.58
CA GLY A 34 5.23 -1.26 11.62
C GLY A 34 6.70 -1.63 11.82
N MET A 35 7.13 -2.82 11.41
CA MET A 35 8.55 -3.19 11.40
C MET A 35 9.40 -2.31 10.49
N PHE A 36 8.81 -1.81 9.39
CA PHE A 36 9.56 -0.99 8.45
C PHE A 36 10.00 0.35 9.04
N PRO A 37 9.09 1.21 9.56
CA PRO A 37 9.50 2.43 10.26
C PRO A 37 10.25 2.16 11.58
N ALA A 38 9.99 1.04 12.26
CA ALA A 38 10.76 0.64 13.45
C ALA A 38 12.25 0.47 13.14
N ASN A 39 12.59 -0.18 12.03
CA ASN A 39 13.98 -0.34 11.59
C ASN A 39 14.62 1.00 11.24
N LEU A 40 13.90 1.88 10.52
CA LEU A 40 14.41 3.22 10.20
C LEU A 40 14.69 4.04 11.47
N LEU A 41 13.75 4.05 12.42
CA LEU A 41 13.93 4.71 13.71
C LEU A 41 15.11 4.13 14.50
N ALA A 42 15.24 2.80 14.55
CA ALA A 42 16.35 2.14 15.23
C ALA A 42 17.71 2.54 14.64
N LEU A 43 17.80 2.64 13.30
CA LEU A 43 19.02 3.09 12.62
C LEU A 43 19.32 4.56 12.91
N TYR A 44 18.31 5.45 12.87
CA TYR A 44 18.52 6.88 13.10
C TYR A 44 18.78 7.25 14.56
N LEU A 45 18.20 6.49 15.49
CA LEU A 45 18.42 6.67 16.92
C LEU A 45 19.61 5.86 17.43
N ASN A 46 20.18 4.99 16.59
CA ASN A 46 21.23 4.04 16.94
C ASN A 46 20.81 3.19 18.16
N LEU A 47 19.68 2.49 18.04
CA LEU A 47 19.11 1.62 19.08
C LEU A 47 18.93 0.19 18.56
N PRO A 48 18.91 -0.83 19.43
CA PRO A 48 18.48 -2.16 19.06
C PRO A 48 17.00 -2.14 18.63
N VAL A 49 16.63 -3.13 17.81
CA VAL A 49 15.26 -3.33 17.33
C VAL A 49 14.86 -4.79 17.48
N THR A 50 13.58 -5.04 17.78
CA THR A 50 12.98 -6.36 17.75
C THR A 50 11.52 -6.27 17.26
N ASP A 51 10.87 -7.41 17.04
CA ASP A 51 9.43 -7.46 16.79
C ASP A 51 8.61 -7.70 18.07
N LEU A 52 7.31 -7.47 17.99
CA LEU A 52 6.38 -7.60 19.12
C LEU A 52 6.38 -8.99 19.78
N ASP A 53 6.38 -10.08 19.01
CA ASP A 53 6.33 -11.43 19.56
C ASP A 53 7.68 -11.84 20.16
N SER A 54 8.79 -11.49 19.51
CA SER A 54 10.14 -11.69 20.06
C SER A 54 10.31 -10.92 21.38
N PHE A 55 9.92 -9.64 21.41
CA PHE A 55 9.96 -8.83 22.63
C PHE A 55 9.16 -9.48 23.76
N ARG A 56 7.96 -9.98 23.47
CA ARG A 56 7.11 -10.66 24.45
C ARG A 56 7.80 -11.90 25.05
N ASN A 57 8.58 -12.61 24.25
CA ASN A 57 9.29 -13.82 24.66
C ASN A 57 10.67 -13.52 25.27
N GLY A 58 11.02 -12.25 25.51
CA GLY A 58 12.32 -11.85 26.05
C GLY A 58 13.46 -11.94 25.02
N HIS A 59 13.13 -11.98 23.73
CA HIS A 59 14.09 -12.02 22.64
C HIS A 59 14.24 -10.66 21.99
N ILE A 60 15.48 -10.19 21.95
CA ILE A 60 15.88 -9.00 21.19
C ILE A 60 16.85 -9.45 20.11
N TYR A 61 16.68 -8.90 18.91
CA TYR A 61 17.52 -9.30 17.79
C TYR A 61 18.99 -8.99 18.05
N GLN A 62 19.84 -9.89 17.55
CA GLN A 62 21.27 -9.62 17.50
C GLN A 62 21.51 -8.41 16.62
N THR A 63 22.36 -7.54 17.12
CA THR A 63 22.84 -6.38 16.40
C THR A 63 24.14 -6.77 15.72
N GLY A 64 24.41 -6.25 14.51
CA GLY A 64 25.65 -6.55 13.78
C GLY A 64 26.89 -6.08 14.56
N GLU A 65 28.08 -6.13 13.95
CA GLU A 65 29.35 -5.76 14.60
C GLU A 65 29.32 -4.43 15.39
N ARG A 66 28.56 -3.43 14.89
CA ARG A 66 28.38 -2.12 15.55
C ARG A 66 27.52 -2.14 16.80
N GLY A 67 26.70 -3.17 17.00
CA GLY A 67 25.82 -3.28 18.16
C GLY A 67 26.38 -4.10 19.32
N LYS A 68 27.62 -4.57 19.21
CA LYS A 68 28.41 -5.08 20.35
C LYS A 68 28.57 -4.02 21.46
N THR A 69 28.36 -2.74 21.15
CA THR A 69 28.37 -1.63 22.11
C THR A 69 27.03 -1.39 22.79
N PHE A 70 25.94 -2.06 22.39
CA PHE A 70 24.66 -1.87 23.04
C PHE A 70 24.65 -2.54 24.40
N ASN A 71 24.21 -1.79 25.41
CA ASN A 71 23.98 -2.31 26.74
C ASN A 71 22.65 -3.07 26.77
N MET A 72 22.68 -4.34 26.39
CA MET A 72 21.50 -5.21 26.35
C MET A 72 21.00 -5.63 27.75
N THR A 73 21.76 -5.35 28.81
CA THR A 73 21.43 -5.78 30.19
C THR A 73 20.59 -4.77 30.97
N HIS A 74 20.41 -3.55 30.45
CA HIS A 74 19.72 -2.44 31.14
C HIS A 74 18.58 -1.82 30.31
N ILE A 75 17.85 -2.61 29.53
CA ILE A 75 16.72 -2.10 28.74
C ILE A 75 15.54 -1.81 29.67
N ARG A 76 15.12 -0.54 29.75
CA ARG A 76 13.97 -0.11 30.55
C ARG A 76 12.93 0.63 29.72
N LYS A 77 13.32 1.59 28.89
CA LYS A 77 12.41 2.42 28.07
C LYS A 77 12.28 1.84 26.67
N VAL A 78 11.07 1.42 26.32
CA VAL A 78 10.78 0.73 25.06
C VAL A 78 9.80 1.54 24.22
N LEU A 79 10.15 1.78 22.96
CA LEU A 79 9.27 2.44 22.00
C LEU A 79 8.67 1.41 21.03
N VAL A 80 7.37 1.16 21.18
CA VAL A 80 6.59 0.31 20.27
C VAL A 80 6.12 1.16 19.07
N VAL A 81 6.44 0.73 17.86
CA VAL A 81 6.23 1.50 16.62
C VAL A 81 5.28 0.78 15.68
N ASP A 82 4.30 1.53 15.16
CA ASP A 82 3.44 1.11 14.05
C ASP A 82 3.55 2.07 12.86
N ASP A 83 3.21 1.59 11.65
CA ASP A 83 3.24 2.43 10.45
C ASP A 83 2.11 3.45 10.45
N SER A 84 0.91 3.04 10.85
CA SER A 84 -0.24 3.91 10.90
C SER A 84 -1.31 3.46 11.87
N ILE A 85 -1.98 4.43 12.50
CA ILE A 85 -3.17 4.19 13.31
C ILE A 85 -4.43 4.73 12.63
N ALA A 86 -5.39 3.83 12.38
CA ALA A 86 -6.69 4.14 11.73
C ALA A 86 -7.88 3.98 12.69
N THR A 87 -7.96 2.83 13.37
CA THR A 87 -9.06 2.48 14.28
C THR A 87 -8.59 2.31 15.73
N GLY A 88 -7.27 2.25 15.96
CA GLY A 88 -6.67 1.91 17.25
C GLY A 88 -6.74 0.43 17.64
N ASN A 89 -7.33 -0.44 16.82
CA ASN A 89 -7.48 -1.86 17.20
C ASN A 89 -6.14 -2.58 17.36
N ALA A 90 -5.17 -2.34 16.46
CA ALA A 90 -3.85 -2.97 16.54
C ALA A 90 -3.09 -2.52 17.79
N ILE A 91 -3.06 -1.21 18.05
CA ILE A 91 -2.39 -0.66 19.24
C ILE A 91 -3.03 -1.13 20.54
N ASN A 92 -4.36 -1.24 20.59
CA ASN A 92 -5.06 -1.74 21.77
C ASN A 92 -4.76 -3.22 22.03
N LYS A 93 -4.73 -4.06 20.99
CA LYS A 93 -4.30 -5.46 21.10
C LYS A 93 -2.85 -5.55 21.59
N CYS A 94 -1.97 -4.70 21.07
CA CYS A 94 -0.58 -4.62 21.50
C CYS A 94 -0.48 -4.27 23.00
N ARG A 95 -1.22 -3.26 23.46
CA ARG A 95 -1.30 -2.88 24.88
C ARG A 95 -1.76 -4.04 25.77
N THR A 96 -2.74 -4.83 25.32
CA THR A 96 -3.21 -6.01 26.05
C THR A 96 -2.11 -7.08 26.13
N LEU A 97 -1.43 -7.37 25.02
CA LEU A 97 -0.38 -8.39 24.96
C LEU A 97 0.83 -8.04 25.82
N LEU A 98 1.19 -6.75 25.89
CA LEU A 98 2.35 -6.27 26.65
C LEU A 98 2.04 -5.91 28.10
N LYS A 99 0.78 -6.05 28.56
CA LYS A 99 0.36 -5.62 29.89
C LYS A 99 1.20 -6.24 31.01
N ALA A 100 1.55 -7.53 30.88
CA ALA A 100 2.38 -8.24 31.87
C ALA A 100 3.84 -7.77 31.92
N LEU A 101 4.29 -6.99 30.94
CA LEU A 101 5.66 -6.49 30.84
C LEU A 101 5.80 -5.06 31.37
N ASN A 102 4.70 -4.36 31.69
CA ASN A 102 4.72 -2.97 32.16
C ASN A 102 5.43 -2.77 33.50
N ASP A 103 5.55 -3.81 34.33
CA ASP A 103 6.29 -3.73 35.60
C ASP A 103 7.81 -3.68 35.32
N ASN A 104 8.24 -4.36 34.26
CA ASN A 104 9.65 -4.51 33.87
C ASN A 104 10.12 -3.44 32.87
N TYR A 105 9.20 -2.85 32.10
CA TYR A 105 9.53 -1.86 31.07
C TYR A 105 8.60 -0.65 31.10
N GLU A 106 9.16 0.53 30.88
CA GLU A 106 8.39 1.72 30.52
C GLU A 106 8.11 1.68 29.02
N ILE A 107 6.89 1.27 28.66
CA ILE A 107 6.50 1.09 27.26
C ILE A 107 5.73 2.32 26.75
N LYS A 108 6.26 2.94 25.70
CA LYS A 108 5.63 4.03 24.94
C LYS A 108 5.26 3.57 23.53
N TYR A 109 4.27 4.23 22.94
CA TYR A 109 3.73 3.87 21.64
C TYR A 109 3.87 5.02 20.65
N CYS A 110 4.35 4.72 19.45
CA CYS A 110 4.52 5.66 18.35
C CYS A 110 3.82 5.15 17.10
N ALA A 111 3.15 6.04 16.37
CA ALA A 111 2.67 5.77 15.02
C ALA A 111 3.19 6.83 14.06
N ILE A 112 3.76 6.44 12.92
CA ILE A 112 4.25 7.43 11.95
C ILE A 112 3.09 8.26 11.40
N TYR A 113 2.02 7.60 10.97
CA TYR A 113 0.81 8.25 10.48
C TYR A 113 -0.39 8.02 11.41
N SER A 114 -1.12 9.08 11.75
CA SER A 114 -2.33 8.97 12.56
C SER A 114 -3.54 9.62 11.88
N VAL A 115 -4.73 9.06 12.05
CA VAL A 115 -5.95 9.81 11.72
C VAL A 115 -6.26 10.81 12.85
N PRO A 116 -6.91 11.95 12.55
CA PRO A 116 -7.18 12.98 13.57
C PRO A 116 -7.83 12.45 14.85
N GLU A 117 -8.73 11.46 14.72
CA GLU A 117 -9.50 10.88 15.83
C GLU A 117 -8.66 10.04 16.80
N HIS A 118 -7.49 9.55 16.35
CA HIS A 118 -6.68 8.58 17.09
C HIS A 118 -5.28 9.09 17.46
N THR A 119 -5.02 10.37 17.30
CA THR A 119 -3.78 11.05 17.74
C THR A 119 -3.47 10.78 19.22
N ARG A 120 -4.50 10.75 20.08
CA ARG A 120 -4.38 10.49 21.53
C ARG A 120 -4.28 9.01 21.91
N SER A 121 -4.30 8.09 20.95
CA SER A 121 -4.22 6.65 21.23
C SER A 121 -2.76 6.15 21.39
N VAL A 122 -1.81 7.00 21.03
CA VAL A 122 -0.36 6.76 21.08
C VAL A 122 0.31 7.90 21.83
N ASP A 123 1.50 7.65 22.37
CA ASP A 123 2.30 8.66 23.08
C ASP A 123 2.95 9.63 22.09
N TYR A 124 3.29 9.16 20.90
CA TYR A 124 3.90 9.95 19.83
C TYR A 124 3.25 9.67 18.48
N HIS A 125 3.08 10.71 17.67
CA HIS A 125 2.79 10.57 16.25
C HIS A 125 3.52 11.63 15.43
N PHE A 126 3.80 11.35 14.16
CA PHE A 126 4.54 12.30 13.31
C PHE A 126 3.58 13.11 12.45
N GLU A 127 2.85 12.45 11.54
CA GLU A 127 1.96 13.13 10.61
C GLU A 127 0.50 12.72 10.80
N ILE A 128 -0.41 13.69 10.68
CA ILE A 128 -1.86 13.44 10.67
C ILE A 128 -2.31 13.25 9.22
N LEU A 129 -2.80 12.05 8.89
CA LEU A 129 -3.23 11.63 7.56
C LEU A 129 -4.67 11.12 7.58
N ASP A 130 -5.61 11.93 7.06
CA ASP A 130 -7.05 11.61 7.02
C ASP A 130 -7.40 10.65 5.85
N TYR A 131 -8.62 10.13 5.85
CA TYR A 131 -9.13 9.24 4.81
C TYR A 131 -9.51 9.99 3.52
N PRO A 132 -9.38 9.37 2.34
CA PRO A 132 -8.86 8.02 2.12
C PRO A 132 -7.33 8.03 2.03
N ARG A 133 -6.70 7.10 2.76
CA ARG A 133 -5.24 6.99 2.88
C ARG A 133 -4.71 5.67 2.38
N PHE A 134 -3.54 5.68 1.76
CA PHE A 134 -2.96 4.53 1.08
C PHE A 134 -1.45 4.52 1.24
N PHE A 135 -0.88 3.34 1.38
CA PHE A 135 0.55 3.18 1.59
C PHE A 135 1.13 2.21 0.58
N GLN A 136 2.29 2.53 0.02
CA GLN A 136 2.97 1.68 -0.98
C GLN A 136 3.07 0.22 -0.53
N TRP A 137 3.50 -0.02 0.71
CA TRP A 137 3.74 -1.37 1.24
C TRP A 137 2.48 -2.21 1.47
N ASN A 138 1.27 -1.63 1.38
CA ASN A 138 0.02 -2.36 1.57
C ASN A 138 -1.05 -2.14 0.49
N ILE A 139 -0.84 -1.24 -0.47
CA ILE A 139 -1.83 -0.90 -1.49
C ILE A 139 -2.28 -2.12 -2.31
N MET A 140 -1.35 -3.04 -2.60
CA MET A 140 -1.63 -4.28 -3.34
C MET A 140 -2.46 -5.31 -2.55
N ASN A 141 -2.75 -5.05 -1.28
CA ASN A 141 -3.65 -5.84 -0.46
C ASN A 141 -4.81 -5.01 0.12
N HIS A 142 -4.94 -3.76 -0.33
CA HIS A 142 -5.95 -2.84 0.19
C HIS A 142 -7.31 -3.09 -0.47
N GLY A 143 -8.40 -2.91 0.28
CA GLY A 143 -9.77 -3.13 -0.21
C GLY A 143 -10.21 -2.22 -1.38
N ILE A 144 -9.39 -1.21 -1.71
CA ILE A 144 -9.61 -0.34 -2.88
C ILE A 144 -9.46 -1.10 -4.20
N LEU A 145 -8.74 -2.22 -4.21
CA LEU A 145 -8.50 -2.98 -5.44
C LEU A 145 -9.81 -3.49 -6.06
N LYS A 146 -10.84 -3.78 -5.25
CA LYS A 146 -12.20 -4.09 -5.75
C LYS A 146 -12.83 -2.96 -6.57
N LYS A 147 -12.33 -1.73 -6.39
CA LYS A 147 -12.71 -0.51 -7.09
C LYS A 147 -11.56 0.02 -7.95
N ALA A 148 -10.61 -0.82 -8.33
CA ALA A 148 -9.46 -0.43 -9.14
C ALA A 148 -9.45 -1.15 -10.48
N CYS A 149 -8.81 -0.50 -11.45
CA CYS A 149 -8.36 -1.11 -12.69
C CYS A 149 -6.85 -1.38 -12.58
N LEU A 150 -6.39 -2.57 -12.97
CA LEU A 150 -4.96 -2.91 -12.97
C LEU A 150 -4.56 -3.36 -14.37
N ASP A 151 -3.41 -2.91 -14.84
CA ASP A 151 -2.74 -3.60 -15.94
C ASP A 151 -2.20 -4.98 -15.49
N ILE A 152 -1.83 -5.82 -16.45
CA ILE A 152 -1.22 -7.14 -16.20
C ILE A 152 0.30 -7.06 -16.38
N ASP A 153 0.77 -6.61 -17.53
CA ASP A 153 2.20 -6.60 -17.87
C ASP A 153 2.89 -5.42 -17.17
N GLY A 154 4.02 -5.68 -16.51
CA GLY A 154 4.73 -4.75 -15.63
C GLY A 154 4.06 -4.50 -14.27
N VAL A 155 2.87 -5.06 -14.00
CA VAL A 155 2.14 -4.93 -12.73
C VAL A 155 1.97 -6.28 -12.04
N LEU A 156 1.23 -7.22 -12.66
CA LEU A 156 1.01 -8.55 -12.11
C LEU A 156 2.12 -9.52 -12.50
N CYS A 157 2.75 -9.32 -13.64
CA CYS A 157 3.92 -10.05 -14.10
C CYS A 157 4.90 -9.12 -14.81
N VAL A 158 6.11 -9.61 -15.07
CA VAL A 158 7.08 -8.89 -15.91
C VAL A 158 6.53 -8.60 -17.31
N ASP A 159 7.06 -7.57 -17.98
CA ASP A 159 6.81 -7.32 -19.40
C ASP A 159 7.50 -8.36 -20.29
N PRO A 160 6.95 -8.70 -21.46
CA PRO A 160 7.64 -9.54 -22.43
C PRO A 160 8.85 -8.81 -23.00
N THR A 161 9.93 -9.55 -23.22
CA THR A 161 11.06 -9.05 -24.02
C THR A 161 10.63 -8.83 -25.48
N PRO A 162 11.37 -8.00 -26.26
CA PRO A 162 11.12 -7.83 -27.69
C PRO A 162 11.09 -9.15 -28.47
N GLU A 163 11.93 -10.12 -28.09
CA GLU A 163 12.04 -11.44 -28.70
C GLU A 163 10.86 -12.34 -28.36
N GLU A 164 10.37 -12.29 -27.11
CA GLU A 164 9.18 -13.02 -26.67
C GLU A 164 7.90 -12.44 -27.27
N ASN A 165 7.84 -11.14 -27.49
CA ASN A 165 6.68 -10.45 -28.06
C ASN A 165 6.58 -10.67 -29.59
N ASP A 166 6.63 -11.91 -30.06
CA ASP A 166 6.68 -12.29 -31.48
C ASP A 166 5.30 -12.48 -32.14
N ASP A 167 4.21 -12.26 -31.39
CA ASP A 167 2.83 -12.56 -31.82
C ASP A 167 2.62 -14.04 -32.22
N GLY A 168 3.51 -14.93 -31.76
CA GLY A 168 3.63 -16.32 -32.17
C GLY A 168 3.83 -17.26 -30.98
N PRO A 169 4.55 -18.39 -31.18
CA PRO A 169 4.75 -19.40 -30.15
C PRO A 169 5.48 -18.90 -28.91
N ARG A 170 6.49 -18.04 -29.06
CA ARG A 170 7.24 -17.52 -27.90
C ARG A 170 6.37 -16.62 -27.05
N TYR A 171 5.51 -15.82 -27.68
CA TYR A 171 4.59 -14.98 -26.95
C TYR A 171 3.56 -15.80 -26.17
N ARG A 172 3.01 -16.88 -26.75
CA ARG A 172 2.10 -17.79 -26.01
C ARG A 172 2.79 -18.42 -24.81
N GLU A 173 4.03 -18.87 -24.98
CA GLU A 173 4.83 -19.43 -23.89
C GLU A 173 5.05 -18.41 -22.76
N PHE A 174 5.44 -17.19 -23.12
CA PHE A 174 5.53 -16.07 -22.18
C PHE A 174 4.20 -15.85 -21.44
N LEU A 175 3.07 -15.77 -22.15
CA LEU A 175 1.77 -15.49 -21.52
C LEU A 175 1.36 -16.56 -20.51
N LEU A 176 1.75 -17.82 -20.71
CA LEU A 176 1.48 -18.95 -19.81
C LEU A 176 2.43 -19.02 -18.61
N ASN A 177 3.65 -18.46 -18.73
CA ASN A 177 4.73 -18.66 -17.77
C ASN A 177 5.43 -17.38 -17.29
N ALA A 178 4.88 -16.19 -17.62
CA ALA A 178 5.42 -14.91 -17.21
C ALA A 178 5.67 -14.86 -15.70
N GLN A 179 6.84 -14.36 -15.30
CA GLN A 179 7.24 -14.31 -13.91
C GLN A 179 6.33 -13.35 -13.12
N PRO A 180 5.68 -13.80 -12.03
CA PRO A 180 4.80 -12.95 -11.22
C PRO A 180 5.55 -11.79 -10.55
N LEU A 181 4.85 -10.65 -10.42
CA LEU A 181 5.27 -9.47 -9.66
C LEU A 181 4.29 -9.25 -8.49
N PHE A 182 3.41 -8.26 -8.58
CA PHE A 182 2.56 -7.82 -7.47
C PHE A 182 1.21 -8.55 -7.45
N ILE A 183 1.19 -9.83 -7.05
CA ILE A 183 -0.05 -10.62 -6.98
C ILE A 183 -0.93 -10.19 -5.79
N PRO A 184 -2.12 -9.60 -6.02
CA PRO A 184 -3.00 -9.17 -4.94
C PRO A 184 -3.65 -10.35 -4.23
N ARG A 185 -3.75 -10.29 -2.90
CA ARG A 185 -4.60 -11.24 -2.14
C ARG A 185 -6.08 -10.87 -2.14
N THR A 186 -6.36 -9.60 -2.41
CA THR A 186 -7.72 -9.07 -2.51
C THR A 186 -8.19 -9.13 -3.95
N GLU A 187 -9.47 -9.42 -4.15
CA GLU A 187 -10.11 -9.36 -5.45
C GLU A 187 -10.00 -7.97 -6.08
N VAL A 188 -9.63 -7.95 -7.36
CA VAL A 188 -9.49 -6.76 -8.19
C VAL A 188 -10.81 -6.49 -8.92
N GLY A 189 -11.19 -5.22 -9.06
CA GLY A 189 -12.38 -4.85 -9.82
C GLY A 189 -12.21 -5.21 -11.30
N THR A 190 -11.20 -4.68 -11.97
CA THR A 190 -11.02 -4.95 -13.39
C THR A 190 -9.56 -5.04 -13.77
N LEU A 191 -9.22 -6.07 -14.54
CA LEU A 191 -7.95 -6.16 -15.24
C LEU A 191 -8.12 -5.56 -16.63
N VAL A 192 -7.25 -4.61 -17.00
CA VAL A 192 -7.30 -3.91 -18.29
C VAL A 192 -5.93 -3.99 -18.94
N THR A 193 -5.77 -4.91 -19.91
CA THR A 193 -4.48 -5.23 -20.52
C THR A 193 -4.46 -4.92 -22.02
N SER A 194 -3.28 -4.59 -22.53
CA SER A 194 -3.01 -4.47 -23.96
C SER A 194 -2.64 -5.79 -24.65
N ARG A 195 -2.71 -6.92 -23.95
CA ARG A 195 -2.71 -8.26 -24.57
C ARG A 195 -3.90 -8.37 -25.51
N LEU A 196 -3.70 -9.04 -26.65
CA LEU A 196 -4.74 -9.20 -27.67
C LEU A 196 -5.78 -10.24 -27.25
N GLU A 197 -7.05 -10.02 -27.61
CA GLU A 197 -8.16 -10.93 -27.32
C GLU A 197 -7.92 -12.38 -27.77
N LYS A 198 -7.20 -12.58 -28.88
CA LYS A 198 -6.81 -13.92 -29.37
C LYS A 198 -5.97 -14.73 -28.36
N TYR A 199 -5.39 -14.09 -27.34
CA TYR A 199 -4.62 -14.72 -26.26
C TYR A 199 -5.35 -14.76 -24.91
N ARG A 200 -6.66 -14.54 -24.91
CA ARG A 200 -7.48 -14.67 -23.71
C ARG A 200 -7.33 -16.03 -23.02
N PRO A 201 -7.29 -17.18 -23.73
CA PRO A 201 -7.11 -18.49 -23.08
C PRO A 201 -5.81 -18.57 -22.26
N GLU A 202 -4.67 -18.16 -22.83
CA GLU A 202 -3.37 -18.16 -22.15
C GLU A 202 -3.36 -17.19 -20.97
N THR A 203 -3.90 -15.99 -21.17
CA THR A 203 -3.97 -14.96 -20.12
C THR A 203 -4.80 -15.45 -18.94
N MET A 204 -5.97 -16.04 -19.19
CA MET A 204 -6.83 -16.59 -18.12
C MET A 204 -6.21 -17.81 -17.44
N ALA A 205 -5.51 -18.66 -18.18
CA ALA A 205 -4.78 -19.80 -17.60
C ALA A 205 -3.69 -19.31 -16.63
N TRP A 206 -2.90 -18.31 -17.00
CA TRP A 206 -1.90 -17.70 -16.14
C TRP A 206 -2.50 -17.03 -14.90
N LEU A 207 -3.58 -16.26 -15.07
CA LEU A 207 -4.29 -15.61 -13.96
C LEU A 207 -4.80 -16.64 -12.93
N LYS A 208 -5.37 -17.75 -13.43
CA LYS A 208 -5.84 -18.86 -12.59
C LYS A 208 -4.69 -19.56 -11.88
N LYS A 209 -3.59 -19.87 -12.59
CA LYS A 209 -2.37 -20.49 -12.04
C LYS A 209 -1.77 -19.67 -10.90
N ASN A 210 -1.81 -18.34 -11.01
CA ASN A 210 -1.27 -17.40 -10.02
C ASN A 210 -2.30 -16.90 -9.00
N HIS A 211 -3.49 -17.52 -8.95
CA HIS A 211 -4.55 -17.21 -7.99
C HIS A 211 -5.01 -15.73 -8.00
N VAL A 212 -4.93 -15.05 -9.15
CA VAL A 212 -5.41 -13.68 -9.30
C VAL A 212 -6.93 -13.68 -9.31
N LYS A 213 -7.54 -13.00 -8.35
CA LYS A 213 -9.00 -12.83 -8.25
C LYS A 213 -9.40 -11.51 -8.87
N TYR A 214 -10.33 -11.54 -9.82
CA TYR A 214 -10.83 -10.35 -10.50
C TYR A 214 -12.29 -10.52 -10.91
N ASP A 215 -13.03 -9.41 -11.02
CA ASP A 215 -14.43 -9.40 -11.48
C ASP A 215 -14.54 -9.34 -13.01
N LYS A 216 -13.75 -8.46 -13.66
CA LYS A 216 -13.77 -8.29 -15.13
C LYS A 216 -12.37 -8.31 -15.75
N LEU A 217 -12.21 -8.95 -16.91
CA LEU A 217 -10.99 -8.91 -17.73
C LEU A 217 -11.27 -8.27 -19.10
N VAL A 218 -10.67 -7.12 -19.33
CA VAL A 218 -10.76 -6.31 -20.56
C VAL A 218 -9.44 -6.41 -21.32
N MET A 219 -9.49 -6.93 -22.54
CA MET A 219 -8.32 -7.12 -23.39
C MET A 219 -8.49 -6.34 -24.71
N LEU A 220 -7.39 -6.09 -25.39
CA LEU A 220 -7.38 -5.28 -26.60
C LEU A 220 -7.82 -6.11 -27.80
N ASP A 221 -8.93 -5.73 -28.43
CA ASP A 221 -9.48 -6.45 -29.58
C ASP A 221 -8.91 -5.89 -30.89
N LEU A 222 -7.71 -6.36 -31.24
CA LEU A 222 -7.02 -6.10 -32.51
C LEU A 222 -6.47 -7.42 -33.07
N PRO A 223 -6.33 -7.57 -34.40
CA PRO A 223 -6.03 -8.86 -35.02
C PRO A 223 -4.61 -9.38 -34.73
N ASN A 224 -3.62 -8.48 -34.65
CA ASN A 224 -2.21 -8.83 -34.53
C ASN A 224 -1.35 -7.72 -33.92
N LYS A 225 -0.09 -8.06 -33.65
CA LYS A 225 0.91 -7.13 -33.10
C LYS A 225 1.11 -5.91 -33.98
N GLU A 226 1.14 -6.05 -35.30
CA GLU A 226 1.33 -4.92 -36.22
C GLU A 226 0.16 -3.92 -36.15
N ALA A 227 -1.08 -4.42 -36.05
CA ALA A 227 -2.26 -3.58 -35.85
C ALA A 227 -2.22 -2.86 -34.50
N ARG A 228 -1.81 -3.56 -33.43
CA ARG A 228 -1.62 -2.99 -32.09
C ARG A 228 -0.59 -1.86 -32.07
N GLN A 229 0.57 -2.10 -32.68
CA GLN A 229 1.65 -1.11 -32.76
C GLN A 229 1.23 0.12 -33.58
N ARG A 230 0.57 -0.08 -34.72
CA ARG A 230 0.04 1.03 -35.54
C ARG A 230 -1.01 1.84 -34.80
N ALA A 231 -1.89 1.19 -34.03
CA ALA A 231 -2.91 1.87 -33.25
C ALA A 231 -2.33 2.71 -32.10
N ASN A 232 -1.18 2.28 -31.53
CA ASN A 232 -0.48 2.92 -30.42
C ASN A 232 -1.42 3.41 -29.30
N CYS A 233 -2.45 2.61 -29.00
CA CYS A 233 -3.62 3.06 -28.26
C CYS A 233 -3.62 2.64 -26.78
N HIS A 234 -2.53 2.04 -26.28
CA HIS A 234 -2.40 1.44 -24.95
C HIS A 234 -3.04 2.26 -23.83
N ALA A 235 -2.56 3.48 -23.62
CA ALA A 235 -3.07 4.38 -22.58
C ALA A 235 -4.52 4.81 -22.84
N SER A 236 -4.87 5.11 -24.09
CA SER A 236 -6.23 5.57 -24.46
C SER A 236 -7.29 4.47 -24.29
N PHE A 237 -6.94 3.23 -24.60
CA PHE A 237 -7.76 2.04 -24.41
C PHE A 237 -8.00 1.79 -22.92
N LYS A 238 -6.93 1.77 -22.12
CA LYS A 238 -7.00 1.62 -20.66
C LYS A 238 -7.83 2.74 -20.02
N ALA A 239 -7.61 3.98 -20.45
CA ALA A 239 -8.34 5.15 -19.98
C ALA A 239 -9.83 5.09 -20.33
N LYS A 240 -10.21 4.53 -21.49
CA LYS A 240 -11.61 4.36 -21.89
C LYS A 240 -12.35 3.49 -20.87
N GLU A 241 -11.81 2.31 -20.55
CA GLU A 241 -12.40 1.41 -19.55
C GLU A 241 -12.46 2.07 -18.17
N TYR A 242 -11.36 2.68 -17.74
CA TYR A 242 -11.27 3.33 -16.42
C TYR A 242 -12.27 4.49 -16.24
N LYS A 243 -12.66 5.15 -17.34
CA LYS A 243 -13.70 6.20 -17.35
C LYS A 243 -15.13 5.67 -17.23
N LEU A 244 -15.41 4.44 -17.69
CA LEU A 244 -16.77 3.92 -17.83
C LEU A 244 -17.56 3.95 -16.53
N SER A 245 -16.89 3.74 -15.40
CA SER A 245 -17.53 3.72 -14.09
C SER A 245 -17.00 4.82 -13.18
N THR A 246 -17.91 5.54 -12.54
CA THR A 246 -17.55 6.46 -11.43
C THR A 246 -17.19 5.70 -10.14
N THR A 247 -17.40 4.38 -10.11
CA THR A 247 -17.01 3.52 -8.98
C THR A 247 -15.53 3.19 -9.00
N TYR A 248 -14.86 3.21 -10.17
CA TYR A 248 -13.42 3.02 -10.21
C TYR A 248 -12.70 4.24 -9.64
N MET A 249 -11.87 3.98 -8.63
CA MET A 249 -11.20 4.99 -7.81
C MET A 249 -9.69 5.03 -8.04
N LEU A 250 -9.09 4.00 -8.64
CA LEU A 250 -7.65 3.89 -8.86
C LEU A 250 -7.37 3.12 -10.15
N PHE A 251 -6.40 3.55 -10.92
CA PHE A 251 -5.75 2.71 -11.93
C PHE A 251 -4.34 2.36 -11.46
N VAL A 252 -3.86 1.14 -11.71
CA VAL A 252 -2.46 0.75 -11.48
C VAL A 252 -1.84 0.39 -12.82
N GLU A 253 -0.81 1.15 -13.19
CA GLU A 253 -0.11 1.08 -14.46
C GLU A 253 1.39 0.93 -14.19
N SER A 254 2.11 0.21 -15.05
CA SER A 254 3.57 0.07 -14.91
C SER A 254 4.29 1.27 -15.48
N SER A 255 4.03 1.62 -16.74
CA SER A 255 4.72 2.69 -17.45
C SER A 255 4.34 4.09 -16.95
N LEU A 256 5.33 4.89 -16.56
CA LEU A 256 5.11 6.28 -16.16
C LEU A 256 4.40 7.10 -17.25
N GLN A 257 4.81 6.94 -18.51
CA GLN A 257 4.22 7.65 -19.64
C GLN A 257 2.73 7.29 -19.81
N GLN A 258 2.38 6.00 -19.74
CA GLN A 258 0.98 5.57 -19.81
C GLN A 258 0.19 6.05 -18.58
N ALA A 259 0.78 6.03 -17.39
CA ALA A 259 0.13 6.48 -16.17
C ALA A 259 -0.24 7.97 -16.24
N ILE A 260 0.68 8.81 -16.72
CA ILE A 260 0.44 10.23 -16.98
C ILE A 260 -0.67 10.42 -18.01
N GLU A 261 -0.64 9.69 -19.11
CA GLU A 261 -1.66 9.82 -20.16
C GLU A 261 -3.05 9.34 -19.69
N ILE A 262 -3.13 8.22 -18.96
CA ILE A 262 -4.36 7.74 -18.35
C ILE A 262 -4.89 8.76 -17.35
N ASN A 263 -4.04 9.33 -16.49
CA ASN A 263 -4.45 10.40 -15.57
C ASN A 263 -4.97 11.63 -16.33
N ARG A 264 -4.25 12.07 -17.37
CA ARG A 264 -4.62 13.22 -18.19
C ARG A 264 -5.98 13.03 -18.85
N LEU A 265 -6.22 11.85 -19.40
CA LEU A 265 -7.47 11.51 -20.06
C LEU A 265 -8.61 11.38 -19.05
N THR A 266 -8.42 10.61 -17.97
CA THR A 266 -9.47 10.24 -17.01
C THR A 266 -9.74 11.27 -15.93
N LYS A 267 -8.76 12.12 -15.63
CA LYS A 267 -8.76 13.05 -14.49
C LYS A 267 -8.88 12.33 -13.13
N LYS A 268 -8.51 11.04 -13.09
CA LYS A 268 -8.56 10.17 -11.92
C LYS A 268 -7.15 9.67 -11.55
N PRO A 269 -6.89 9.31 -10.29
CA PRO A 269 -5.55 8.90 -9.84
C PRO A 269 -5.06 7.61 -10.48
N VAL A 270 -3.77 7.59 -10.81
CA VAL A 270 -3.08 6.42 -11.36
C VAL A 270 -1.84 6.15 -10.54
N LEU A 271 -1.70 4.95 -9.97
CA LEU A 271 -0.47 4.49 -9.33
C LEU A 271 0.45 3.93 -10.41
N CYS A 272 1.66 4.47 -10.52
CA CYS A 272 2.71 3.97 -11.40
C CYS A 272 3.60 2.98 -10.62
N THR A 273 3.70 1.71 -11.01
CA THR A 273 4.54 0.72 -10.31
C THR A 273 6.03 0.84 -10.65
N GLU A 274 6.40 1.45 -11.78
CA GLU A 274 7.80 1.76 -12.12
C GLU A 274 8.42 2.73 -11.10
N THR A 275 7.66 3.74 -10.67
CA THR A 275 8.16 4.80 -9.78
C THR A 275 7.56 4.75 -8.36
N PHE A 276 6.51 3.94 -8.17
CA PHE A 276 5.63 3.96 -7.00
C PHE A 276 5.12 5.37 -6.65
N GLN A 277 4.88 6.19 -7.66
CA GLN A 277 4.25 7.50 -7.51
C GLN A 277 2.76 7.43 -7.84
N MET A 278 1.97 8.23 -7.12
CA MET A 278 0.57 8.45 -7.46
C MET A 278 0.46 9.66 -8.38
N ILE A 279 0.03 9.44 -9.62
CA ILE A 279 -0.17 10.48 -10.62
C ILE A 279 -1.57 11.09 -10.46
N TYR A 280 -1.64 12.40 -10.22
CA TYR A 280 -2.90 13.12 -10.06
C TYR A 280 -2.87 14.57 -10.59
N ASP A 281 -1.93 14.96 -11.45
CA ASP A 281 -1.73 16.38 -11.82
C ASP A 281 -2.94 17.02 -12.53
N SER A 282 -3.74 16.22 -13.22
CA SER A 282 -4.95 16.69 -13.92
C SER A 282 -6.22 16.68 -13.04
N LYS A 283 -6.16 17.07 -11.76
CA LYS A 283 -7.25 16.84 -10.77
C LYS A 283 -8.64 17.30 -11.25
N SER A 284 -9.63 16.40 -11.21
CA SER A 284 -11.05 16.74 -11.30
C SER A 284 -11.64 17.06 -9.92
N ILE A 285 -12.30 18.23 -9.80
CA ILE A 285 -13.05 18.67 -8.61
C ILE A 285 -14.09 17.61 -8.17
N TYR A 286 -14.70 16.90 -9.12
CA TYR A 286 -15.70 15.86 -8.86
C TYR A 286 -15.11 14.59 -8.22
N TYR A 287 -13.86 14.23 -8.55
CA TYR A 287 -13.19 13.09 -7.92
C TYR A 287 -12.92 13.35 -6.44
N ASN A 288 -12.55 14.59 -6.08
CA ASN A 288 -12.32 14.99 -4.68
C ASN A 288 -13.62 14.91 -3.85
N LEU A 289 -14.78 15.15 -4.49
CA LEU A 289 -16.12 14.99 -3.90
C LEU A 289 -16.47 13.53 -3.56
N LYS A 290 -16.25 12.59 -4.47
CA LYS A 290 -16.59 11.16 -4.22
C LYS A 290 -15.56 10.40 -3.39
N SER A 291 -14.28 10.75 -3.48
CA SER A 291 -13.23 10.13 -2.67
C SER A 291 -13.34 10.46 -1.18
N GLY A 292 -14.14 11.47 -0.83
CA GLY A 292 -14.32 11.97 0.53
C GLY A 292 -13.23 12.96 0.94
N GLU A 293 -12.49 13.51 -0.02
CA GLU A 293 -11.46 14.54 0.22
C GLU A 293 -12.07 15.92 0.43
N THR A 294 -13.18 16.24 -0.24
CA THR A 294 -13.95 17.45 0.08
C THR A 294 -14.93 17.16 1.22
N PHE A 295 -14.86 17.97 2.27
CA PHE A 295 -15.60 17.84 3.52
C PHE A 295 -15.27 16.59 4.37
N PRO A 296 -14.02 16.43 4.81
CA PRO A 296 -13.66 15.35 5.74
C PRO A 296 -14.52 15.35 7.01
N TRP A 297 -15.00 16.52 7.46
CA TRP A 297 -15.91 16.66 8.60
C TRP A 297 -17.26 15.95 8.42
N LEU A 298 -17.84 15.95 7.21
CA LEU A 298 -19.11 15.30 6.88
C LEU A 298 -18.96 13.78 6.93
N ARG A 299 -17.88 13.26 6.35
CA ARG A 299 -17.53 11.84 6.44
C ARG A 299 -17.30 11.41 7.89
N ARG A 300 -16.58 12.22 8.68
CA ARG A 300 -16.36 12.00 10.13
C ARG A 300 -17.68 11.95 10.91
N PHE A 301 -18.60 12.87 10.61
CA PHE A 301 -19.94 12.88 11.20
C PHE A 301 -20.72 11.58 10.90
N LEU A 302 -20.70 11.13 9.63
CA LEU A 302 -21.39 9.91 9.21
C LEU A 302 -20.80 8.65 9.85
N ILE A 303 -19.47 8.54 9.95
CA ILE A 303 -18.79 7.42 10.61
C ILE A 303 -19.12 7.41 12.11
N SER A 304 -19.04 8.57 12.78
CA SER A 304 -19.37 8.71 14.20
C SER A 304 -20.82 8.30 14.49
N LYS A 305 -21.77 8.71 13.66
CA LYS A 305 -23.18 8.28 13.76
C LYS A 305 -23.33 6.78 13.58
N ARG A 306 -22.68 6.18 12.59
CA ARG A 306 -22.71 4.73 12.34
C ARG A 306 -22.13 3.94 13.52
N ASP A 307 -21.01 4.37 14.06
CA ASP A 307 -20.33 3.66 15.15
C ASP A 307 -21.11 3.80 16.48
N LYS A 308 -21.76 4.96 16.71
CA LYS A 308 -22.77 5.10 17.78
C LYS A 308 -23.95 4.15 17.60
N LEU A 309 -24.47 4.03 16.37
CA LEU A 309 -25.58 3.12 16.06
C LEU A 309 -25.21 1.65 16.31
N LYS A 310 -24.01 1.22 15.88
CA LYS A 310 -23.49 -0.13 16.14
C LYS A 310 -23.32 -0.43 17.63
N ARG A 311 -22.88 0.54 18.43
CA ARG A 311 -22.79 0.39 19.90
C ARG A 311 -24.15 0.30 20.58
N LEU A 312 -25.18 0.91 19.99
CA LEU A 312 -26.55 0.82 20.50
C LEU A 312 -27.23 -0.51 20.11
N LEU A 313 -26.89 -1.08 18.95
CA LEU A 313 -27.44 -2.34 18.45
C LEU A 313 -26.73 -3.59 18.98
N ASN A 314 -25.53 -3.45 19.55
CA ASN A 314 -24.77 -4.52 20.21
C ASN A 314 -24.88 -4.47 21.76
N LYS A 315 -25.91 -3.79 22.28
CA LYS A 315 -26.37 -3.88 23.68
C LYS A 315 -27.68 -4.64 23.69
#